data_AF-A0A3V0GRR1-F1
#
_entry.id   AF-A0A3V0GRR1-F1
#
_cell.length_a   1.000
_cell.length_b   1.000
_cell.length_c   1.000
_cell.angle_alpha   90.00
_cell.angle_beta   90.00
_cell.angle_gamma   90.00
#
_symmetry.space_group_name_H-M   'P 1'
#
loop_
_entity.id
_entity.type
_entity.pdbx_description
1 polymer ?
#
loop_
_entity_poly.entity_id
_entity_poly.type
_entity_poly.pdbx_seq_one_letter_code
_entity_poly.pdbx_strand_id
1 'polypeptide(L)' 'MKYRFVKKEKKLALGSDPLLTLAQARRMREEAQLLLISGIDPSAHRKAERLAITPEHTFEPVAREWVTSNVN' A
#
# COMPACT_ATOMS: atom_id res chain seq x y z
N MET A 1 -5.51 8.55 -9.92
CA MET A 1 -4.57 9.65 -10.26
C MET A 1 -3.65 9.23 -11.41
N LYS A 2 -3.57 10.01 -12.48
CA LYS A 2 -2.58 9.84 -13.56
C LYS A 2 -1.30 10.61 -13.21
N TYR A 3 -0.13 9.99 -13.42
CA TYR A 3 1.18 10.61 -13.21
C TYR A 3 2.22 10.02 -14.17
N ARG A 4 3.42 10.62 -14.21
CA ARG A 4 4.57 10.09 -14.94
C ARG A 4 5.73 9.89 -13.98
N PHE A 5 6.42 8.77 -14.13
CA PHE A 5 7.65 8.47 -13.40
C PHE A 5 8.62 7.81 -14.38
N VAL A 6 9.86 8.30 -14.46
CA VAL A 6 10.90 7.81 -15.39
C VAL A 6 10.37 7.70 -16.83
N LYS A 7 9.78 8.80 -17.36
CA LYS A 7 9.17 8.90 -18.70
C LYS A 7 8.01 7.92 -18.99
N LYS A 8 7.61 7.09 -18.02
CA LYS A 8 6.48 6.16 -18.15
C LYS A 8 5.23 6.73 -17.51
N GLU A 9 4.12 6.69 -18.24
CA GLU A 9 2.81 7.03 -17.68
C GLU A 9 2.30 5.90 -16.77
N LYS A 10 1.80 6.29 -15.59
CA LYS A 10 1.27 5.37 -14.58
C LYS A 10 -0.03 5.92 -14.00
N LYS A 11 -0.83 5.01 -13.43
CA LYS A 11 -2.06 5.32 -12.71
C LYS A 11 -1.98 4.77 -11.28
N LEU A 12 -2.38 5.58 -10.31
CA LEU A 12 -2.52 5.20 -8.91
C LEU A 12 -4.01 5.23 -8.54
N ALA A 13 -4.55 4.10 -8.10
CA ALA A 13 -5.88 4.05 -7.49
C ALA A 13 -5.79 4.62 -6.07
N LEU A 14 -6.66 5.55 -5.68
CA LEU A 14 -6.61 6.16 -4.34
C LEU A 14 -7.54 5.41 -3.37
N GLY A 15 -8.76 5.13 -3.81
CA GLY A 15 -9.80 4.38 -3.13
C GLY A 15 -11.10 4.50 -3.92
N SER A 16 -12.18 3.96 -3.37
CA SER A 16 -13.52 4.02 -3.96
C SER A 16 -14.42 4.95 -3.13
N ASP A 17 -15.25 5.74 -3.80
CA ASP A 17 -16.35 6.49 -3.18
C ASP A 17 -17.49 5.52 -2.83
N PRO A 18 -18.20 5.62 -1.69
CA PRO A 18 -18.10 6.64 -0.62
C PRO A 18 -17.13 6.30 0.52
N LEU A 19 -16.47 5.14 0.46
CA LEU A 19 -15.50 4.70 1.47
C LEU A 19 -14.34 5.69 1.65
N LEU A 20 -13.98 6.42 0.59
CA LEU A 20 -13.00 7.49 0.61
C LEU A 20 -13.67 8.81 0.26
N THR A 21 -13.62 9.78 1.18
CA THR A 21 -14.13 11.12 0.93
C THR A 21 -13.25 11.87 -0.08
N LEU A 22 -13.83 12.87 -0.76
CA LEU A 22 -13.09 13.73 -1.68
C LEU A 22 -11.91 14.45 -0.98
N ALA A 23 -12.08 14.85 0.28
CA ALA A 23 -11.03 15.49 1.07
C ALA A 23 -9.85 14.55 1.32
N GLN A 24 -10.12 13.28 1.68
CA GLN A 24 -9.09 12.26 1.82
C GLN A 24 -8.40 11.97 0.48
N ALA A 25 -9.16 11.84 -0.61
CA ALA A 25 -8.58 11.63 -1.93
C ALA A 25 -7.63 12.78 -2.36
N ARG A 26 -7.93 14.02 -1.98
CA ARG A 26 -7.05 15.18 -2.22
C ARG A 26 -5.75 15.10 -1.42
N ARG A 27 -5.83 14.77 -0.12
CA ARG A 27 -4.63 14.57 0.72
C ARG A 27 -3.71 13.47 0.16
N MET A 28 -4.28 12.33 -0.20
CA MET A 28 -3.51 11.23 -0.80
C MET A 28 -2.86 11.62 -2.14
N ARG A 29 -3.47 12.54 -2.89
CA ARG A 29 -2.89 13.09 -4.12
C ARG A 29 -1.67 13.96 -3.79
N GLU A 30 -1.77 14.83 -2.79
CA GLU A 30 -0.68 15.70 -2.33
C GLU A 30 0.51 14.87 -1.84
N GLU A 31 0.27 13.86 -1.00
CA GLU A 31 1.29 12.91 -0.55
C GLU A 31 1.98 12.21 -1.73
N ALA A 32 1.21 11.72 -2.70
CA ALA A 32 1.78 11.10 -3.89
C ALA A 32 2.57 12.09 -4.76
N GLN A 33 2.22 13.38 -4.77
CA GLN A 33 3.01 14.41 -5.45
C GLN A 33 4.34 14.68 -4.73
N LEU A 34 4.34 14.73 -3.39
CA LEU A 34 5.56 14.87 -2.60
C LEU A 34 6.53 13.72 -2.85
N LEU A 35 6.02 12.48 -2.91
CA LEU A 35 6.82 11.31 -3.28
C LEU A 35 7.43 11.44 -4.68
N LEU A 36 6.69 11.94 -5.66
CA LEU A 36 7.21 12.16 -7.00
C LEU A 36 8.33 13.22 -7.03
N ILE A 37 8.19 14.28 -6.24
CA ILE A 37 9.21 15.33 -6.11
C ILE A 37 10.48 14.78 -5.47
N SER A 38 10.36 13.88 -4.49
CA SER A 38 11.51 13.19 -3.88
C SER A 38 12.10 12.08 -4.76
N GLY A 39 11.58 11.89 -5.98
CA GLY A 39 12.07 10.87 -6.91
C GLY A 39 11.63 9.44 -6.55
N ILE A 40 10.63 9.30 -5.66
CA ILE A 40 10.08 8.01 -5.24
C ILE A 40 8.81 7.72 -6.04
N ASP A 41 8.69 6.48 -6.52
CA ASP A 41 7.47 6.01 -7.18
C ASP A 41 6.36 5.77 -6.13
N PRO A 42 5.22 6.49 -6.18
CA PRO A 42 4.13 6.33 -5.22
C PRO A 42 3.55 4.91 -5.19
N SER A 43 3.58 4.19 -6.32
CA SER A 43 3.10 2.80 -6.38
C SER A 43 4.04 1.82 -5.66
N ALA A 44 5.35 2.09 -5.70
CA ALA A 44 6.35 1.30 -4.99
C ALA A 44 6.28 1.58 -3.49
N HIS A 45 6.14 2.84 -3.09
CA HIS A 45 5.95 3.25 -1.70
C HIS A 45 4.76 2.53 -1.06
N ARG A 46 3.58 2.61 -1.71
CA ARG A 46 2.37 1.93 -1.21
C ARG A 46 2.54 0.40 -1.12
N LYS A 47 3.29 -0.20 -2.05
CA LYS A 47 3.57 -1.64 -1.99
C LYS A 47 4.48 -1.97 -0.80
N ALA A 48 5.50 -1.15 -0.54
CA ALA A 48 6.38 -1.32 0.60
C ALA A 48 5.63 -1.17 1.92
N GLU A 49 4.77 -0.16 2.05
CA GLU A 49 3.90 0.02 3.24
C GLU A 49 3.01 -1.20 3.47
N ARG A 50 2.39 -1.75 2.41
CA ARG A 50 1.60 -2.98 2.52
C ARG A 50 2.41 -4.20 2.98
N LEU A 51 3.67 -4.31 2.55
CA LEU A 51 4.54 -5.43 2.91
C LEU A 51 5.10 -5.30 4.33
N ALA A 52 5.28 -4.07 4.82
CA ALA A 52 5.73 -3.79 6.17
C ALA A 52 4.69 -4.19 7.24
N ILE A 53 3.41 -4.30 6.86
CA ILE A 53 2.30 -4.52 7.81
C ILE A 53 2.17 -5.99 8.26
N THR A 54 2.82 -6.99 7.64
CA THR A 54 2.50 -8.40 7.98
C THR A 54 3.67 -9.39 7.96
N PRO A 55 4.53 -9.42 8.99
CA PRO A 55 5.29 -10.62 9.34
C PRO A 55 4.40 -11.69 9.99
N GLU A 56 3.34 -11.29 10.71
CA GLU A 56 2.47 -12.19 11.48
C GLU A 56 1.55 -13.07 10.60
N HIS A 57 1.22 -12.61 9.39
CA HIS A 57 0.44 -13.37 8.41
C HIS A 57 1.31 -14.13 7.40
N THR A 58 2.54 -14.44 7.75
CA THR A 58 3.35 -15.38 6.97
C THR A 58 2.99 -16.82 7.37
N PHE A 59 3.26 -17.78 6.48
CA PHE A 59 2.86 -19.18 6.67
C PHE A 59 3.43 -19.79 7.97
N GLU A 60 4.65 -19.41 8.33
CA GLU A 60 5.38 -19.95 9.48
C GLU A 60 4.73 -19.66 10.85
N PRO A 61 4.41 -18.41 11.23
CA PRO A 61 3.67 -18.11 12.45
C PRO A 61 2.32 -18.84 12.52
N VAL A 62 1.57 -18.83 11.42
CA VAL A 62 0.24 -19.48 11.32
C VAL A 62 0.35 -20.99 11.51
N ALA A 63 1.36 -21.63 10.90
CA ALA A 63 1.59 -23.06 11.06
C ALA A 63 1.99 -23.44 12.49
N ARG A 64 2.81 -22.62 13.16
CA ARG A 64 3.18 -22.85 14.57
C ARG A 64 1.95 -22.75 15.48
N GLU A 65 1.14 -21.72 15.32
CA GLU A 65 -0.10 -21.51 16.10
C GLU A 65 -1.09 -22.67 15.90
N TRP A 66 -1.24 -23.14 14.66
CA TRP A 66 -2.10 -24.28 14.35
C TRP A 66 -1.62 -25.57 15.02
N VAL A 67 -0.33 -25.88 14.95
CA VAL A 67 0.24 -27.07 15.61
C VAL A 67 -0.01 -27.02 17.12
N THR A 68 0.20 -25.87 17.76
CA THR A 68 -0.05 -25.73 19.21
C THR A 68 -1.52 -25.89 19.59
N SER A 69 -2.45 -25.52 18.71
CA SER A 69 -3.89 -25.52 18.99
C SER A 69 -4.58 -26.85 18.63
N ASN A 70 -4.07 -27.57 17.64
CA ASN A 70 -4.75 -28.75 17.06
C ASN A 70 -4.02 -30.08 17.31
N VAL A 71 -2.81 -30.07 17.91
CA VAL A 71 -1.99 -31.28 18.14
C VAL A 71 -1.88 -31.62 19.65
N ASN A 72 -2.85 -31.18 20.46
CA ASN A 72 -3.13 -31.75 21.80
C ASN A 72 -4.56 -32.29 21.83
#